data_AF-A0A8C4R0D7-F1
#
_entry.id   AF-A0A8C4R0D7-F1
#
_cell.length_a   1.000
_cell.length_b   1.000
_cell.length_c   1.000
_cell.angle_alpha   90.00
_cell.angle_beta   90.00
_cell.angle_gamma   90.00
#
_symmetry.space_group_name_H-M   'P 1'
#
loop_
_entity.id
_entity.type
_entity.pdbx_description
1 polymer ?
#
loop_
_entity_poly.entity_id
_entity_poly.type
_entity_poly.pdbx_seq_one_letter_code
_entity_poly.pdbx_strand_id
1 'polypeptide(L)'
;MHGQAVVFCQSQGLRQLTTTKLNTTSASALQFTIGSGSCRWGKNDPRISLYFSRSLFMDDVQSWTKVESIRLSRRGTVHIVPLPQEARAFGVTLRWQQDFVRLRDGIVLANKEENGYQGCWALDNVLVVNGARRPAFLQDDMDPMNTDNWLFFPGAVIKVCCPSFLLYLCFP
;
A
#
# COMPACT_ATOMS: atom_id res chain seq x y z
N MET A 1 10.04 8.10 8.84
CA MET A 1 10.51 7.98 7.45
C MET A 1 11.92 8.56 7.46
N HIS A 2 12.94 7.72 7.32
CA HIS A 2 14.32 8.16 7.14
C HIS A 2 14.64 7.96 5.66
N GLY A 3 14.78 9.05 4.89
CA GLY A 3 14.98 8.99 3.43
C GLY A 3 14.09 9.98 2.66
N GLN A 4 14.26 10.02 1.33
CA GLN A 4 13.38 10.76 0.43
C GLN A 4 12.09 9.97 0.19
N ALA A 5 10.95 10.65 0.13
CA ALA A 5 9.65 10.06 -0.13
C ALA A 5 8.90 10.87 -1.20
N VAL A 6 7.94 10.25 -1.87
CA VAL A 6 7.01 10.97 -2.75
C VAL A 6 5.97 11.65 -1.87
N VAL A 7 5.84 12.98 -1.97
CA VAL A 7 4.98 13.79 -1.09
C VAL A 7 3.90 14.52 -1.88
N PHE A 8 2.66 14.43 -1.39
CA PHE A 8 1.50 15.15 -1.90
C PHE A 8 1.01 16.14 -0.84
N CYS A 9 1.19 17.43 -1.10
CA CYS A 9 0.81 18.52 -0.21
C CYS A 9 -0.09 19.58 -0.88
N GLN A 10 -0.35 19.45 -2.17
CA GLN A 10 -1.15 20.42 -2.93
C GLN A 10 -2.56 20.46 -2.37
N SER A 11 -3.04 21.57 -1.83
CA SER A 11 -4.38 21.66 -1.23
C SER A 11 -5.52 21.37 -2.24
N GLN A 12 -5.22 21.34 -3.53
CA GLN A 12 -6.18 21.21 -4.63
C GLN A 12 -5.62 20.29 -5.72
N GLY A 13 -6.51 19.87 -6.62
CA GLY A 13 -6.18 19.05 -7.78
C GLY A 13 -6.13 17.55 -7.50
N LEU A 14 -5.69 16.79 -8.50
CA LEU A 14 -5.61 15.34 -8.42
C LEU A 14 -4.31 14.92 -7.74
N ARG A 15 -4.43 14.23 -6.60
CA ARG A 15 -3.29 13.62 -5.89
C ARG A 15 -3.28 12.13 -6.20
N GLN A 16 -2.52 11.75 -7.23
CA GLN A 16 -2.36 10.35 -7.59
C GLN A 16 -0.90 10.02 -7.95
N LEU A 17 -0.52 8.78 -7.67
CA LEU A 17 0.71 8.15 -8.16
C LEU A 17 0.30 6.91 -8.94
N THR A 18 0.75 6.80 -10.19
CA THR A 18 0.45 5.64 -11.06
C THR A 18 1.77 5.03 -11.51
N THR A 19 1.89 3.71 -11.42
CA THR A 19 3.08 3.00 -11.93
C THR A 19 3.09 2.98 -13.45
N THR A 20 4.21 2.60 -14.05
CA THR A 20 4.19 2.06 -15.40
C THR A 20 3.45 0.72 -15.42
N LYS A 21 3.21 0.16 -16.61
CA LYS A 21 2.70 -1.20 -16.75
C LYS A 21 3.73 -2.19 -16.23
N LEU A 22 3.33 -3.04 -15.28
CA LEU A 22 4.16 -4.05 -14.63
C LEU A 22 3.73 -5.45 -15.06
N ASN A 23 4.67 -6.40 -14.95
CA ASN A 23 4.38 -7.82 -14.99
C ASN A 23 4.23 -8.33 -13.55
N THR A 24 2.99 -8.50 -13.10
CA THR A 24 2.66 -8.95 -11.74
C THR A 24 2.16 -10.40 -11.71
N THR A 25 2.38 -11.18 -12.77
CA THR A 25 1.91 -12.58 -12.89
C THR A 25 2.26 -13.46 -11.70
N SER A 26 3.46 -13.27 -11.15
CA SER A 26 3.95 -14.02 -10.02
C SER A 26 3.79 -13.27 -8.69
N ALA A 27 3.32 -12.03 -8.71
CA ALA A 27 3.20 -11.21 -7.51
C ALA A 27 2.10 -11.72 -6.55
N SER A 28 2.39 -11.73 -5.26
CA SER A 28 1.48 -12.12 -4.18
C SER A 28 0.90 -10.92 -3.44
N ALA A 29 1.71 -9.89 -3.20
CA ALA A 29 1.34 -8.73 -2.40
C ALA A 29 2.07 -7.45 -2.85
N LEU A 30 1.55 -6.32 -2.39
CA LEU A 30 2.15 -5.00 -2.53
C LEU A 30 2.48 -4.46 -1.14
N GLN A 31 3.76 -4.17 -0.89
CA GLN A 31 4.21 -3.51 0.34
C GLN A 31 4.52 -2.05 0.07
N PHE A 32 4.11 -1.16 0.96
CA PHE A 32 4.52 0.25 0.93
C PHE A 32 4.41 0.87 2.32
N THR A 33 5.12 1.97 2.53
CA THR A 33 4.97 2.82 3.72
C THR A 33 4.19 4.06 3.35
N ILE A 34 3.14 4.39 4.11
CA ILE A 34 2.34 5.59 3.87
C ILE A 34 2.04 6.31 5.18
N GLY A 35 1.98 7.64 5.14
CA GLY A 35 1.61 8.43 6.30
C GLY A 35 1.56 9.91 6.00
N SER A 36 0.97 10.68 6.91
CA SER A 36 0.89 12.15 6.81
C SER A 36 2.10 12.87 7.42
N GLY A 37 2.92 12.15 8.18
CA GLY A 37 4.03 12.73 8.91
C GLY A 37 3.58 13.69 10.02
N SER A 38 4.53 14.47 10.55
CA SER A 38 4.30 15.41 11.66
C SER A 38 3.86 16.81 11.21
N CYS A 39 3.89 17.14 9.92
CA CYS A 39 3.79 18.53 9.46
C CYS A 39 2.35 19.05 9.34
N ARG A 40 1.43 18.33 8.69
CA ARG A 40 0.00 18.71 8.57
C ARG A 40 -0.87 17.49 8.36
N TRP A 41 -1.73 17.19 9.34
CA TRP A 41 -2.70 16.10 9.29
C TRP A 41 -4.08 16.65 8.92
N GLY A 42 -4.70 16.09 7.87
CA GLY A 42 -6.09 16.37 7.51
C GLY A 42 -7.01 15.34 8.13
N LYS A 43 -7.64 15.66 9.26
CA LYS A 43 -8.51 14.70 10.00
C LYS A 43 -9.72 14.28 9.19
N ASN A 44 -10.23 15.19 8.39
CA ASN A 44 -11.38 14.98 7.53
C ASN A 44 -10.97 14.75 6.08
N ASP A 45 -9.67 14.60 5.82
CA ASP A 45 -9.22 14.28 4.47
C ASP A 45 -9.73 12.89 4.07
N PRO A 46 -10.14 12.73 2.81
CA PRO A 46 -10.58 11.46 2.28
C PRO A 46 -9.44 10.45 2.29
N ARG A 47 -9.84 9.18 2.31
CA ARG A 47 -8.91 8.04 2.33
C ARG A 47 -8.10 7.99 1.04
N ILE A 48 -6.96 7.32 1.12
CA ILE A 48 -6.14 6.99 -0.04
C ILE A 48 -6.56 5.61 -0.50
N SER A 49 -6.95 5.51 -1.75
CA SER A 49 -7.44 4.29 -2.36
C SER A 49 -6.39 3.72 -3.29
N LEU A 50 -6.12 2.43 -3.16
CA LEU A 50 -5.27 1.67 -4.07
C LEU A 50 -6.15 1.05 -5.15
N TYR A 51 -5.80 1.26 -6.40
CA TYR A 51 -6.48 0.70 -7.56
C TYR A 51 -5.49 -0.09 -8.42
N PHE A 52 -6.02 -1.01 -9.20
CA PHE A 52 -5.32 -1.61 -10.31
C PHE A 52 -6.15 -1.48 -11.60
N SER A 53 -5.46 -1.51 -12.72
CA SER A 53 -6.04 -1.66 -14.05
C SER A 53 -5.18 -2.62 -14.83
N ARG A 54 -5.78 -3.35 -15.77
CA ARG A 54 -5.07 -4.26 -16.68
C ARG A 54 -5.29 -3.78 -18.10
N SER A 55 -4.20 -3.55 -18.81
CA SER A 55 -4.19 -3.06 -20.18
C SER A 55 -2.97 -3.62 -20.90
N LEU A 56 -3.21 -4.37 -21.98
CA LEU A 56 -2.14 -5.01 -22.74
C LEU A 56 -1.59 -4.06 -23.81
N PHE A 57 -2.45 -3.25 -24.42
CA PHE A 57 -2.08 -2.32 -25.49
C PHE A 57 -2.07 -0.88 -25.00
N MET A 58 -1.32 0.00 -25.67
CA MET A 58 -1.20 1.41 -25.26
C MET A 58 -2.54 2.16 -25.30
N ASP A 59 -3.42 1.78 -26.23
CA ASP A 59 -4.70 2.47 -26.48
C ASP A 59 -5.90 1.85 -25.73
N ASP A 60 -5.66 0.80 -24.92
CA ASP A 60 -6.74 0.19 -24.14
C ASP A 60 -7.30 1.19 -23.12
N VAL A 61 -8.62 1.30 -23.08
CA VAL A 61 -9.32 2.09 -22.05
C VAL A 61 -9.03 1.48 -20.67
N GLN A 62 -8.45 2.28 -19.79
CA GLN A 62 -8.13 1.84 -18.43
C GLN A 62 -9.38 1.79 -17.56
N SER A 63 -9.87 0.59 -17.30
CA SER A 63 -10.86 0.33 -16.26
C SER A 63 -10.17 0.12 -14.92
N TRP A 64 -10.53 0.91 -13.91
CA TRP A 64 -9.91 0.90 -12.58
C TRP A 64 -10.74 0.12 -11.57
N THR A 65 -10.11 -0.85 -10.92
CA THR A 65 -10.73 -1.65 -9.85
C THR A 65 -10.04 -1.33 -8.53
N LYS A 66 -10.82 -1.03 -7.50
CA LYS A 66 -10.31 -0.69 -6.16
C LYS A 66 -9.87 -1.96 -5.43
N VAL A 67 -8.65 -1.96 -4.90
CA VAL A 67 -8.08 -3.04 -4.09
C VAL A 67 -8.29 -2.77 -2.61
N GLU A 68 -7.95 -1.56 -2.15
CA GLU A 68 -7.89 -1.25 -0.72
C GLU A 68 -8.21 0.24 -0.46
N SER A 69 -8.66 0.57 0.75
CA SER A 69 -8.89 1.95 1.18
C SER A 69 -8.23 2.26 2.51
N ILE A 70 -7.17 3.07 2.45
CA ILE A 70 -6.23 3.30 3.53
C ILE A 70 -6.56 4.60 4.24
N ARG A 71 -6.68 4.54 5.57
CA ARG A 71 -6.70 5.73 6.43
C ARG A 71 -5.28 6.11 6.80
N LEU A 72 -4.96 7.40 6.68
CA LEU A 72 -3.64 7.91 7.00
C LEU A 72 -3.35 7.89 8.51
N SER A 73 -2.12 7.53 8.83
CA SER A 73 -1.53 7.60 10.17
C SER A 73 -0.59 8.82 10.29
N ARG A 74 -0.35 9.30 11.53
CA ARG A 74 0.53 10.46 11.81
C ARG A 74 1.97 10.07 11.60
N ARG A 75 2.24 8.80 11.88
CA ARG A 75 3.51 8.14 11.61
C ARG A 75 3.37 7.38 10.29
N GLY A 76 4.49 7.21 9.57
CA GLY A 76 4.51 6.31 8.42
C GLY A 76 4.27 4.89 8.90
N THR A 77 3.23 4.24 8.39
CA THR A 77 2.89 2.85 8.68
C THR A 77 3.16 1.99 7.47
N VAL A 78 3.68 0.78 7.69
CA VAL A 78 3.87 -0.21 6.63
C VAL A 78 2.52 -0.88 6.36
N HIS A 79 2.12 -0.92 5.10
CA HIS A 79 0.94 -1.63 4.61
C HIS A 79 1.40 -2.74 3.67
N ILE A 80 0.76 -3.90 3.83
CA ILE A 80 0.94 -5.07 2.97
C ILE A 80 -0.45 -5.44 2.46
N VAL A 81 -0.66 -5.30 1.16
CA VAL A 81 -1.95 -5.54 0.53
C VAL A 81 -1.82 -6.74 -0.41
N PRO A 82 -2.53 -7.86 -0.16
CA PRO A 82 -2.55 -8.99 -1.08
C PRO A 82 -3.07 -8.56 -2.45
N LEU A 83 -2.37 -8.96 -3.52
CA LEU A 83 -2.84 -8.67 -4.88
C LEU A 83 -3.96 -9.64 -5.25
N PRO A 84 -5.13 -9.14 -5.70
CA PRO A 84 -6.22 -9.98 -6.16
C PRO A 84 -5.79 -10.77 -7.41
N GLN A 85 -6.46 -11.89 -7.68
CA GLN A 85 -6.06 -12.82 -8.75
C GLN A 85 -6.03 -12.12 -10.13
N GLU A 86 -6.95 -11.21 -10.37
CA GLU A 86 -7.09 -10.43 -11.60
C GLU A 86 -5.93 -9.45 -11.81
N ALA A 87 -5.30 -9.00 -10.71
CA ALA A 87 -4.14 -8.13 -10.73
C ALA A 87 -2.82 -8.90 -10.86
N ARG A 88 -2.84 -10.23 -11.01
CA ARG A 88 -1.65 -11.07 -11.22
C ARG A 88 -1.49 -11.40 -12.71
N ALA A 89 -1.15 -10.39 -13.51
CA ALA A 89 -1.13 -10.50 -14.95
C ALA A 89 -0.04 -9.61 -15.58
N PHE A 90 0.13 -9.75 -16.90
CA PHE A 90 0.90 -8.79 -17.69
C PHE A 90 0.10 -7.50 -17.91
N GLY A 91 0.81 -6.36 -17.99
CA GLY A 91 0.20 -5.07 -18.30
C GLY A 91 -0.63 -4.50 -17.16
N VAL A 92 -0.27 -4.79 -15.91
CA VAL A 92 -0.98 -4.30 -14.73
C VAL A 92 -0.40 -2.96 -14.31
N THR A 93 -1.28 -1.98 -14.12
CA THR A 93 -0.94 -0.64 -13.63
C THR A 93 -1.54 -0.47 -12.24
N LEU A 94 -0.74 -0.02 -11.28
CA LEU A 94 -1.18 0.27 -9.92
C LEU A 94 -1.30 1.77 -9.72
N ARG A 95 -2.32 2.21 -8.96
CA ARG A 95 -2.55 3.61 -8.66
C ARG A 95 -2.92 3.83 -7.20
N TRP A 96 -2.17 4.70 -6.54
CA TRP A 96 -2.59 5.31 -5.28
C TRP A 96 -3.25 6.64 -5.61
N GLN A 97 -4.46 6.85 -5.14
CA GLN A 97 -5.20 8.07 -5.37
C GLN A 97 -5.86 8.52 -4.07
N GLN A 98 -5.69 9.79 -3.72
CA GLN A 98 -6.51 10.40 -2.68
C GLN A 98 -7.87 10.73 -3.30
N ASP A 99 -8.94 10.16 -2.75
CA ASP A 99 -10.28 10.38 -3.27
C ASP A 99 -10.70 11.85 -3.12
N PHE A 100 -11.68 12.32 -3.88
CA PHE A 100 -12.14 13.71 -3.78
C PHE A 100 -13.00 13.93 -2.53
N VAL A 101 -12.90 15.13 -1.94
CA VAL A 101 -13.80 15.58 -0.87
C VAL A 101 -15.20 15.77 -1.46
N ARG A 102 -16.18 14.96 -1.04
CA ARG A 102 -17.60 15.18 -1.40
C ARG A 102 -18.23 16.17 -0.43
N LEU A 103 -18.81 17.25 -0.94
CA LEU A 103 -19.68 18.14 -0.17
C LEU A 103 -21.15 17.75 -0.38
N ARG A 104 -22.01 18.19 0.55
CA ARG A 104 -23.43 17.80 0.62
C ARG A 104 -24.26 18.12 -0.63
N ASP A 105 -23.79 19.04 -1.49
CA ASP A 105 -24.53 19.50 -2.67
C ASP A 105 -23.90 19.09 -4.02
N GLY A 106 -22.91 18.19 -4.03
CA GLY A 106 -22.34 17.65 -5.27
C GLY A 106 -20.87 17.21 -5.19
N ILE A 107 -20.41 16.50 -6.23
CA ILE A 107 -18.98 16.18 -6.41
C ILE A 107 -18.27 17.46 -6.86
N VAL A 108 -17.67 18.19 -5.93
CA VAL A 108 -16.77 19.30 -6.24
C VAL A 108 -15.36 18.70 -6.39
N LEU A 109 -14.83 18.71 -7.61
CA LEU A 109 -13.37 18.67 -7.80
C LEU A 109 -12.81 19.77 -6.89
N ALA A 110 -11.83 19.48 -6.04
CA ALA A 110 -11.32 20.43 -5.05
C ALA A 110 -10.88 21.74 -5.72
N ASN A 111 -11.81 22.70 -5.84
CA ASN A 111 -11.68 23.93 -6.61
C ASN A 111 -12.05 25.09 -5.69
N LYS A 112 -11.03 25.91 -5.41
CA LYS A 112 -11.04 27.26 -4.83
C LYS A 112 -11.65 27.45 -3.43
N GLU A 113 -10.72 27.77 -2.53
CA GLU A 113 -10.83 28.63 -1.34
C GLU A 113 -11.47 28.14 -0.02
N GLU A 114 -12.27 27.06 0.05
CA GLU A 114 -12.69 26.54 1.38
C GLU A 114 -12.72 25.01 1.55
N ASN A 115 -12.64 24.23 0.47
CA ASN A 115 -12.90 22.77 0.52
C ASN A 115 -11.79 21.91 -0.12
N GLY A 116 -10.53 22.26 0.15
CA GLY A 116 -9.35 21.52 -0.30
C GLY A 116 -8.88 20.44 0.69
N TYR A 117 -7.88 19.65 0.28
CA TYR A 117 -7.19 18.75 1.19
C TYR A 117 -6.46 19.55 2.27
N GLN A 118 -6.67 19.18 3.53
CA GLN A 118 -6.09 19.86 4.68
C GLN A 118 -4.71 19.31 5.05
N GLY A 119 -4.49 18.02 4.80
CA GLY A 119 -3.27 17.31 5.13
C GLY A 119 -2.36 17.07 3.94
N CYS A 120 -1.11 16.72 4.26
CA CYS A 120 -0.20 16.09 3.32
C CYS A 120 -0.20 14.57 3.52
N TRP A 121 0.26 13.84 2.50
CA TRP A 121 0.66 12.45 2.66
C TRP A 121 1.92 12.15 1.86
N ALA A 122 2.65 11.16 2.34
CA ALA A 122 3.86 10.68 1.71
C ALA A 122 3.82 9.17 1.54
N LEU A 123 4.38 8.69 0.45
CA LEU A 123 4.54 7.29 0.10
C LEU A 123 6.01 6.97 -0.08
N ASP A 124 6.45 5.85 0.49
CA ASP A 124 7.83 5.39 0.44
C ASP A 124 7.90 3.85 0.44
N ASN A 125 9.05 3.29 0.07
CA ASN A 125 9.36 1.85 0.12
C ASN A 125 8.31 0.95 -0.57
N VAL A 126 7.92 1.32 -1.80
CA VAL A 126 6.98 0.53 -2.60
C VAL A 126 7.69 -0.70 -3.17
N LEU A 127 7.25 -1.89 -2.76
CA LEU A 127 7.74 -3.18 -3.24
C LEU A 127 6.58 -4.04 -3.77
N VAL A 128 6.74 -4.59 -4.98
CA VAL A 128 5.88 -5.66 -5.52
C VAL A 128 6.51 -6.99 -5.15
N VAL A 129 5.78 -7.78 -4.37
CA VAL A 129 6.29 -8.97 -3.69
C VAL A 129 5.92 -10.18 -4.52
N ASN A 130 6.89 -11.03 -4.82
CA ASN A 130 6.68 -12.24 -5.60
C ASN A 130 6.20 -13.41 -4.71
N GLY A 131 5.29 -14.23 -5.21
CA GLY A 131 4.81 -15.48 -4.60
C GLY A 131 4.86 -16.66 -5.57
N ALA A 132 5.80 -16.67 -6.51
CA ALA A 132 6.00 -17.75 -7.49
C ALA A 132 6.19 -19.12 -6.82
N ARG A 133 6.76 -19.16 -5.62
CA ARG A 133 6.87 -20.38 -4.82
C ARG A 133 5.66 -20.50 -3.90
N ARG A 134 4.80 -21.46 -4.19
CA ARG A 134 3.69 -21.89 -3.32
C ARG A 134 3.97 -23.31 -2.84
N PRO A 135 4.75 -23.50 -1.77
CA PRO A 135 4.98 -24.84 -1.26
C PRO A 135 3.63 -25.42 -0.79
N ALA A 136 3.38 -26.70 -1.07
CA ALA A 136 2.14 -27.39 -0.67
C ALA A 136 2.04 -27.55 0.86
N PHE A 137 3.18 -27.49 1.54
CA PHE A 137 3.32 -27.55 2.98
C PHE A 137 4.26 -26.43 3.43
N LEU A 138 3.87 -25.70 4.47
CA LEU A 138 4.68 -24.65 5.09
C LEU A 138 5.01 -25.10 6.51
N GLN A 139 6.29 -25.34 6.79
CA GLN A 139 6.79 -25.65 8.12
C GLN A 139 8.05 -24.83 8.36
N ASP A 140 8.15 -24.24 9.55
CA ASP A 140 9.28 -23.44 9.99
C ASP A 140 9.46 -23.64 11.50
N ASP A 141 10.68 -23.95 11.92
CA ASP A 141 11.08 -24.11 13.32
C ASP A 141 11.77 -22.86 13.88
N MET A 142 11.88 -21.80 13.07
CA MET A 142 12.49 -20.51 13.42
C MET A 142 13.98 -20.60 13.78
N ASP A 143 14.67 -21.69 13.40
CA ASP A 143 16.09 -21.93 13.72
C ASP A 143 16.85 -22.57 12.54
N PRO A 144 17.31 -21.79 11.54
CA PRO A 144 17.12 -20.35 11.35
C PRO A 144 15.83 -20.04 10.57
N MET A 145 15.23 -18.88 10.81
CA MET A 145 14.02 -18.46 10.08
C MET A 145 14.22 -18.51 8.56
N ASN A 146 13.32 -19.20 7.86
CA ASN A 146 13.34 -19.27 6.41
C ASN A 146 12.56 -18.10 5.80
N THR A 147 13.26 -17.13 5.21
CA THR A 147 12.64 -15.97 4.56
C THR A 147 11.78 -16.31 3.34
N ASP A 148 11.91 -17.52 2.78
CA ASP A 148 11.04 -17.99 1.70
C ASP A 148 9.64 -18.39 2.22
N ASN A 149 9.53 -18.77 3.50
CA ASN A 149 8.27 -19.16 4.14
C ASN A 149 7.46 -17.96 4.63
N TRP A 150 8.16 -16.89 5.03
CA TRP A 150 7.56 -15.73 5.66
C TRP A 150 7.72 -14.50 4.79
N LEU A 151 6.65 -14.16 4.06
CA LEU A 151 6.65 -12.98 3.20
C LEU A 151 6.86 -11.70 4.02
N PHE A 152 6.22 -11.59 5.19
CA PHE A 152 6.30 -10.42 6.10
C PHE A 152 5.98 -10.79 7.55
N PHE A 153 6.65 -10.16 8.52
CA PHE A 153 6.39 -10.28 9.96
C PHE A 153 6.71 -8.97 10.70
N PRO A 154 6.03 -7.86 10.35
CA PRO A 154 6.33 -6.56 10.92
C PRO A 154 6.04 -6.53 12.42
N GLY A 155 7.01 -6.05 13.21
CA GLY A 155 6.91 -5.98 14.67
C GLY A 155 7.15 -7.30 15.40
N ALA A 156 7.32 -8.41 14.66
CA ALA A 156 7.72 -9.67 15.25
C ALA A 156 9.21 -9.70 15.57
N VAL A 157 9.57 -10.41 16.63
CA VAL A 157 10.96 -10.70 17.01
C VAL A 157 11.10 -12.20 17.17
N ILE A 158 12.13 -12.80 16.57
CA ILE A 158 12.47 -14.20 16.81
C ILE A 158 13.15 -14.27 18.16
N LYS A 159 12.48 -14.87 19.15
CA LYS A 159 13.04 -15.07 20.49
C LYS A 159 12.42 -16.28 21.15
N VAL A 160 13.05 -16.72 22.24
CA VAL A 160 12.48 -17.70 23.14
C VAL A 160 11.28 -17.06 23.84
N CYS A 161 10.07 -17.52 23.53
CA CYS A 161 8.85 -17.11 24.21
C CYS A 161 8.56 -18.11 25.33
N CYS A 162 8.67 -17.66 26.58
CA CYS A 162 8.51 -18.48 27.78
C CYS A 162 7.09 -19.08 27.87
N PRO A 163 6.91 -20.38 28.21
CA PRO A 163 7.83 -21.27 28.92
C PRO A 163 8.63 -22.27 28.07
N SER A 164 8.65 -22.15 26.74
CA SER A 164 9.33 -23.12 25.87
C SER A 164 10.78 -22.73 25.57
N PHE A 165 11.66 -23.73 25.41
CA PHE A 165 13.10 -23.58 25.07
C PHE A 165 13.37 -23.42 23.56
N LEU A 166 12.33 -23.29 22.74
CA LEU A 166 12.44 -23.15 21.28
C LEU A 166 12.35 -21.67 20.84
N LEU A 167 12.86 -21.35 19.65
CA LEU A 167 12.69 -20.04 19.03
C LEU A 167 11.27 -19.91 18.46
N TYR A 168 10.63 -18.77 18.70
CA TYR A 168 9.29 -18.46 18.19
C TYR A 168 9.22 -17.06 17.61
N LEU A 169 8.25 -16.87 16.73
CA LEU A 169 7.84 -15.55 16.25
C LEU A 169 6.97 -14.88 17.33
N CYS A 170 7.54 -13.92 18.07
CA CYS A 170 6.88 -13.26 19.18
C CYS A 170 6.45 -11.83 18.82
N PHE A 171 5.19 -11.47 19.11
CA PHE A 171 4.67 -10.11 18.98
C PHE A 171 4.59 -9.46 20.38
N PRO A 172 5.41 -8.44 20.68
CA PRO A 172 5.43 -7.75 21.98
C PRO A 172 4.25 -6.79 22.19
#